data_AF-A0A8S2SPV9-F1
#
_entry.id   AF-A0A8S2SPV9-F1
#
_cell.length_a   1.000
_cell.length_b   1.000
_cell.length_c   1.000
_cell.angle_alpha   90.00
_cell.angle_beta   90.00
_cell.angle_gamma   90.00
#
_symmetry.space_group_name_H-M   'P 1'
#
loop_
_entity.id
_entity.type
_entity.pdbx_description
1 polymer ?
#
loop_
_entity_poly.entity_id
_entity_poly.type
_entity_poly.pdbx_seq_one_letter_code
_entity_poly.pdbx_strand_id
1 'polypeptide(L)' 'MLPLWANFPKDKNTFKTEDSFMIGNGLLVYPVADADINQISVYFPGENTIWYDLRTFNPYKGSETVL' A
#
# COMPACT_ATOMS: atom_id res chain seq x y z
N MET A 1 -6.71 -11.95 -4.12
CA MET A 1 -6.01 -11.24 -3.04
C MET A 1 -4.61 -11.79 -2.98
N LEU A 2 -3.59 -10.93 -3.09
CA LEU A 2 -2.19 -11.33 -3.02
C LEU A 2 -1.45 -10.43 -2.01
N PRO A 3 -0.51 -10.96 -1.23
CA PRO A 3 0.34 -10.13 -0.39
C PRO A 3 1.18 -9.18 -1.24
N LEU A 4 1.63 -8.07 -0.67
CA LEU A 4 2.41 -7.06 -1.40
C LEU A 4 3.67 -7.67 -2.03
N TRP A 5 4.41 -8.51 -1.30
CA TRP A 5 5.65 -9.12 -1.80
C TRP A 5 5.45 -10.00 -3.05
N ALA A 6 4.25 -10.55 -3.26
CA ALA A 6 3.97 -11.33 -4.47
C ALA A 6 3.86 -10.45 -5.72
N ASN A 7 3.43 -9.20 -5.56
CA ASN A 7 3.37 -8.21 -6.64
C ASN A 7 4.67 -7.41 -6.78
N PHE A 8 5.39 -7.23 -5.68
CA PHE A 8 6.62 -6.44 -5.59
C PHE A 8 7.80 -7.28 -5.06
N PRO A 9 8.20 -8.37 -5.74
CA PRO A 9 9.17 -9.33 -5.21
C PRO A 9 10.58 -8.78 -5.04
N LYS A 10 10.88 -7.62 -5.63
CA LYS A 10 12.18 -6.93 -5.50
C LYS A 10 12.19 -5.92 -4.35
N ASP A 11 11.01 -5.54 -3.85
CA ASP A 11 10.86 -4.54 -2.80
C ASP A 11 10.84 -5.23 -1.43
N LYS A 12 12.00 -5.23 -0.74
CA LYS A 12 12.17 -5.89 0.55
C LYS A 12 11.29 -5.30 1.66
N ASN A 13 10.81 -4.07 1.51
CA ASN A 13 9.94 -3.45 2.52
C ASN A 13 8.58 -4.16 2.59
N THR A 14 8.15 -4.78 1.49
CA THR A 14 6.88 -5.52 1.42
C THR A 14 6.91 -6.88 2.08
N PHE A 15 8.10 -7.39 2.47
CA PHE A 15 8.24 -8.75 3.00
C PHE A 15 7.74 -8.89 4.44
N LYS A 16 7.67 -7.77 5.16
CA LYS A 16 7.19 -7.70 6.55
C LYS A 16 5.76 -7.20 6.66
N THR A 17 5.12 -6.92 5.53
CA THR A 17 3.79 -6.32 5.50
C THR A 17 2.73 -7.41 5.60
N GLU A 18 1.94 -7.37 6.67
CA GLU A 18 0.86 -8.35 6.96
C GLU A 18 -0.53 -7.70 6.97
N ASP A 19 -0.58 -6.37 7.01
CA ASP A 19 -1.76 -5.52 7.19
C ASP A 19 -2.34 -4.98 5.87
N SER A 20 -1.61 -5.11 4.76
CA SER A 20 -2.06 -4.65 3.45
C SER A 20 -1.81 -5.67 2.34
N PHE A 21 -2.64 -5.59 1.30
CA PHE A 21 -2.65 -6.55 0.21
C PHE A 21 -3.13 -5.94 -1.10
N MET A 22 -2.85 -6.64 -2.20
CA MET A 22 -3.31 -6.29 -3.54
C MET A 22 -4.58 -7.06 -3.94
N ILE A 23 -5.48 -6.37 -4.63
CA ILE A 23 -6.56 -6.96 -5.42
C ILE A 23 -6.23 -6.76 -6.90
N GLY A 24 -6.00 -7.88 -7.60
CA GLY A 24 -5.46 -7.84 -8.96
C GLY A 24 -4.10 -7.14 -8.98
N ASN A 25 -3.86 -6.36 -10.03
CA ASN A 25 -2.62 -5.63 -10.27
C ASN A 25 -2.75 -4.10 -10.06
N GLY A 26 -3.91 -3.60 -9.63
CA GLY A 26 -4.22 -2.17 -9.65
C GLY A 26 -4.76 -1.57 -8.36
N LEU A 27 -5.08 -2.39 -7.35
CA LEU A 27 -5.67 -1.90 -6.10
C LEU A 27 -4.88 -2.39 -4.89
N LEU A 28 -4.31 -1.44 -4.15
CA LEU A 28 -3.74 -1.67 -2.82
C LEU A 28 -4.83 -1.41 -1.78
N VAL A 29 -4.99 -2.34 -0.85
CA VAL A 29 -5.95 -2.26 0.24
C VAL A 29 -5.20 -2.31 1.56
N TYR A 30 -5.41 -1.31 2.40
CA TYR A 30 -4.96 -1.25 3.79
C TYR A 30 -6.18 -0.91 4.67
N PRO A 31 -6.84 -1.90 5.29
CA PRO A 31 -7.97 -1.67 6.16
C PRO A 31 -7.52 -1.06 7.50
N VAL A 32 -8.29 -0.12 8.03
CA VAL A 32 -8.17 0.31 9.44
C VAL A 32 -8.85 -0.75 10.29
N ALA A 33 -8.05 -1.58 10.96
CA ALA A 33 -8.54 -2.75 11.70
C ALA A 33 -8.73 -2.51 13.20
N ASP A 34 -8.09 -1.47 13.75
CA ASP A 34 -8.14 -1.13 15.17
C ASP A 34 -9.23 -0.10 15.48
N ALA A 35 -9.85 -0.25 16.65
CA ALA A 35 -10.86 0.69 17.14
C ALA A 35 -10.25 2.07 17.42
N ASP A 36 -11.05 3.13 17.24
CA ASP A 36 -10.69 4.52 17.51
C ASP A 36 -9.49 5.08 16.72
N ILE A 37 -9.07 4.40 15.64
CA ILE A 37 -8.05 4.87 14.71
C ILE A 37 -8.69 5.65 13.56
N ASN A 38 -8.23 6.89 13.37
CA ASN A 38 -8.68 7.77 12.28
C ASN A 38 -7.61 8.00 11.18
N GLN A 39 -6.36 7.60 11.42
CA GLN A 39 -5.22 7.78 10.50
C GLN A 39 -4.27 6.59 10.64
N ILE A 40 -3.67 6.16 9.53
CA ILE A 40 -2.72 5.06 9.47
C ILE A 40 -1.58 5.41 8.52
N SER A 41 -0.36 5.01 8.85
CA SER A 41 0.76 5.15 7.92
C SER A 41 0.74 4.04 6.88
N VAL A 42 0.69 4.40 5.60
CA VAL A 42 0.63 3.46 4.48
C VAL A 42 1.94 3.49 3.71
N TYR A 43 2.54 2.32 3.52
CA TYR A 43 3.65 2.13 2.58
C TYR A 43 3.11 1.88 1.16
N PHE A 44 3.50 2.71 0.22
CA PHE A 44 3.18 2.54 -1.19
C PHE A 44 4.33 1.81 -1.90
N PRO A 45 4.15 0.56 -2.36
CA PRO A 45 5.25 -0.22 -2.94
C PRO A 45 5.52 0.15 -4.41
N GLY A 46 6.69 -0.26 -4.89
CA GLY A 46 7.07 -0.12 -6.30
C GLY A 46 7.90 1.13 -6.59
N GLU A 47 9.12 0.93 -7.08
CA GLU A 47 9.98 2.03 -7.54
C GLU A 47 9.42 2.64 -8.84
N ASN A 48 9.54 3.95 -9.02
CA ASN A 48 9.03 4.68 -10.21
C ASN A 48 7.54 4.44 -10.49
N THR A 49 6.75 4.17 -9.46
CA THR A 49 5.29 3.96 -9.54
C THR A 49 4.57 5.14 -8.93
N ILE A 50 3.38 5.48 -9.45
CA ILE A 50 2.47 6.45 -8.84
C ILE A 50 1.20 5.71 -8.39
N TRP A 51 0.85 5.91 -7.14
CA TRP A 51 -0.41 5.48 -6.55
C TRP A 51 -1.37 6.64 -6.46
N TYR A 52 -2.66 6.35 -6.60
CA TYR A 52 -3.71 7.35 -6.48
C TYR A 52 -4.65 6.96 -5.37
N ASP A 53 -4.95 7.91 -4.48
CA ASP A 53 -6.07 7.80 -3.57
C ASP A 53 -7.37 7.75 -4.39
N LEU A 54 -8.19 6.72 -4.20
CA LEU A 54 -9.42 6.52 -4.96
C LEU A 54 -10.51 7.57 -4.70
N ARG A 55 -10.43 8.31 -3.59
CA ARG A 55 -11.41 9.32 -3.17
C ARG A 55 -10.95 10.72 -3.54
N THR A 56 -9.69 11.03 -3.28
CA THR A 56 -9.14 12.39 -3.46
C THR A 56 -8.38 12.57 -4.77
N PHE A 57 -8.00 11.47 -5.43
CA PHE A 57 -7.11 11.45 -6.61
C PHE A 57 -5.73 12.07 -6.35
N ASN A 58 -5.35 12.25 -5.09
CA ASN A 58 -4.02 12.69 -4.74
C ASN A 58 -2.98 11.64 -5.17
N PRO A 59 -1.89 12.05 -5.86
CA PRO A 59 -0.83 11.14 -6.24
C PRO A 59 0.16 10.93 -5.09
N TYR A 60 0.58 9.69 -4.90
CA TYR A 60 1.67 9.29 -4.00
C TYR A 60 2.74 8.54 -4.78
N LYS A 61 4.00 8.82 -4.50
CA LYS A 61 5.10 8.06 -5.10
C LYS A 61 5.20 6.70 -4.41
N GLY A 62 5.49 5.68 -5.19
CA GLY A 62 5.88 4.39 -4.64
C GLY A 62 7.26 4.44 -4.00
N SER A 63 7.57 3.40 -3.22
CA SER A 63 8.71 3.31 -2.31
C SER A 63 8.73 4.39 -1.20
N GLU A 64 7.58 4.97 -0.88
CA GLU A 64 7.41 5.98 0.18
C GLU A 64 6.33 5.55 1.19
N THR A 65 6.48 5.98 2.45
CA THR A 65 5.46 5.84 3.49
C THR A 65 4.82 7.19 3.73
N VAL A 66 3.48 7.24 3.74
CA VAL A 66 2.70 8.47 3.94
C VAL A 66 1.71 8.25 5.09
N LEU A 67 1.44 9.31 5.85
CA LEU A 67 0.46 9.33 6.95
C LEU A 67 -0.97 9.60 6.44
#